data_AF-A0A1Y5SVC4-F1
#
_entry.id   AF-A0A1Y5SVC4-F1
#
_cell.length_a   1.000
_cell.length_b   1.000
_cell.length_c   1.000
_cell.angle_alpha   90.00
_cell.angle_beta   90.00
_cell.angle_gamma   90.00
#
_symmetry.space_group_name_H-M   'P 1'
#
loop_
_entity.id
_entity.type
_entity.pdbx_description
1 polymer ?
#
loop_
_entity_poly.entity_id
_entity_poly.type
_entity_poly.pdbx_seq_one_letter_code
_entity_poly.pdbx_strand_id
1 'polypeptide(L)'
;MPRSRFRSLLDVSLLGLALIGPATAQAQTTDLPDYVIAEFGTPPAIPDGALPPELQRAVAVVFVESLAQSLWSSNQEEALAEIAASGDPRLAWLISDMMRFTWQRSFDDALAAAAAELLDIEYTEFRRWDELTNHLIAWDIPAYPGYLQHKRGIFTHFVPGWDRIFVEGDIDWRMVSWGGVLIDDRPYGEDALCNCIPAADDPEVETAQEATWLAEDAIVFGIEVNGEARAYPRQIMEVREMVNDTLGGRDLGIPYCTLCGAMQAYFTDRVEGADVRPILRTSGLLIRSNKVMYDRVTYSVFDTFLGRAVTGPLAEAGVTLDQATVITTTWGDWKAAHPDTTVLVEDLALGRNFDFRNTRDANGPIFPVGDVDPRLSVQDDIIGVITGSGRPVAFERGAAQLALQSGADVTFDDVQLTLDAGGIRAVDAGGADLGSHQAFWFAWSQFHPDTALWTPEG
;
A
#
# COMPACT_ATOMS: atom_id res chain seq x y z
N MET A 1 -62.35 39.76 -46.99
CA MET A 1 -60.95 39.62 -47.45
C MET A 1 -60.61 38.14 -47.50
N PRO A 2 -60.15 37.63 -48.64
CA PRO A 2 -60.17 36.19 -48.95
C PRO A 2 -58.76 35.58 -48.95
N ARG A 3 -58.65 34.27 -48.68
CA ARG A 3 -58.24 33.23 -49.66
C ARG A 3 -57.74 31.97 -48.96
N SER A 4 -58.44 30.89 -49.27
CA SER A 4 -57.88 29.54 -49.34
C SER A 4 -56.72 29.48 -50.35
N ARG A 5 -55.78 28.55 -50.14
CA ARG A 5 -55.15 27.80 -51.24
C ARG A 5 -54.65 26.45 -50.75
N PHE A 6 -55.05 25.44 -51.53
CA PHE A 6 -54.69 24.03 -51.50
C PHE A 6 -53.33 23.80 -52.19
N ARG A 7 -52.77 22.59 -51.97
CA ARG A 7 -51.60 21.93 -52.62
C ARG A 7 -50.25 22.21 -51.92
N SER A 8 -49.34 21.26 -51.70
CA SER A 8 -49.14 19.94 -52.32
C SER A 8 -48.31 19.04 -51.39
N LEU A 9 -48.54 17.73 -51.47
CA LEU A 9 -47.65 16.68 -50.98
C LEU A 9 -46.25 16.80 -51.63
N LEU A 10 -45.21 16.58 -50.83
CA LEU A 10 -43.90 16.06 -51.25
C LEU A 10 -43.19 15.52 -50.01
N ASP A 11 -43.35 14.21 -49.81
CA ASP A 11 -42.46 13.40 -48.97
C ASP A 11 -41.05 13.48 -49.54
N VAL A 12 -40.09 13.94 -48.73
CA VAL A 12 -38.67 13.76 -48.99
C VAL A 12 -38.07 13.15 -47.73
N SER A 13 -37.98 11.82 -47.75
CA SER A 13 -37.17 11.04 -46.82
C SER A 13 -35.69 11.36 -47.07
N LEU A 14 -35.07 12.15 -46.18
CA LEU A 14 -33.63 12.31 -46.13
C LEU A 14 -33.07 11.31 -45.10
N LEU A 15 -32.59 10.17 -45.62
CA LEU A 15 -31.62 9.33 -44.93
C LEU A 15 -30.36 10.16 -44.68
N GLY A 16 -30.17 10.61 -43.44
CA GLY A 16 -28.87 11.11 -42.98
C GLY A 16 -27.95 9.92 -42.73
N LEU A 17 -26.98 9.69 -43.61
CA LEU A 17 -25.82 8.85 -43.31
C LEU A 17 -25.09 9.47 -42.11
N ALA A 18 -25.14 8.80 -40.96
CA ALA A 18 -24.22 9.06 -39.87
C ALA A 18 -22.84 8.53 -40.29
N LEU A 19 -21.96 9.44 -40.70
CA LEU A 19 -20.53 9.18 -40.84
C LEU A 19 -19.99 8.96 -39.42
N ILE A 20 -19.70 7.71 -39.08
CA ILE A 20 -18.93 7.35 -37.89
C ILE A 20 -17.50 7.81 -38.16
N GLY A 21 -17.13 8.98 -37.63
CA GLY A 21 -15.74 9.40 -37.56
C GLY A 21 -14.98 8.54 -36.54
N PRO A 22 -13.66 8.36 -36.70
CA PRO A 22 -12.85 7.66 -35.71
C PRO A 22 -12.98 8.38 -34.36
N ALA A 23 -13.14 7.62 -33.29
CA ALA A 23 -13.09 8.15 -31.94
C ALA A 23 -11.75 8.87 -31.76
N THR A 24 -11.80 10.19 -31.61
CA THR A 24 -10.62 10.98 -31.28
C THR A 24 -10.23 10.62 -29.85
N ALA A 25 -9.13 9.86 -29.70
CA ALA A 25 -8.44 9.70 -28.44
C ALA A 25 -8.09 11.10 -27.92
N GLN A 26 -8.77 11.53 -26.87
CA GLN A 26 -8.46 12.78 -26.19
C GLN A 26 -7.49 12.39 -25.09
N ALA A 27 -6.21 12.70 -25.26
CA ALA A 27 -5.21 12.44 -24.25
C ALA A 27 -5.62 13.17 -22.96
N GLN A 28 -6.03 12.43 -21.94
CA GLN A 28 -6.04 12.93 -20.58
C GLN A 28 -4.57 13.09 -20.17
N THR A 29 -3.97 14.22 -20.49
CA THR A 29 -2.68 14.61 -19.93
C THR A 29 -2.94 15.21 -18.55
N THR A 30 -2.94 14.37 -17.52
CA THR A 30 -2.49 14.84 -16.21
C THR A 30 -1.09 15.41 -16.44
N ASP A 31 -0.85 16.68 -16.11
CA ASP A 31 0.49 17.26 -16.20
C ASP A 31 1.37 16.55 -15.16
N LEU A 32 2.06 15.48 -15.60
CA LEU A 32 2.99 14.73 -14.76
C LEU A 32 4.15 15.64 -14.34
N PRO A 33 4.67 15.50 -13.12
CA PRO A 33 5.82 16.29 -12.68
C PRO A 33 7.04 16.11 -13.61
N ASP A 34 7.84 17.16 -13.76
CA ASP A 34 9.04 17.13 -14.62
C ASP A 34 10.01 15.99 -14.25
N TYR A 35 10.13 15.66 -12.95
CA TYR A 35 10.99 14.57 -12.50
C TYR A 35 10.48 13.20 -12.95
N VAL A 36 9.16 13.01 -13.04
CA VAL A 36 8.55 11.79 -13.57
C VAL A 36 8.85 11.64 -15.06
N ILE A 37 8.68 12.71 -15.84
CA ILE A 37 8.99 12.69 -17.27
C ILE A 37 10.49 12.46 -17.51
N ALA A 38 11.35 13.02 -16.66
CA ALA A 38 12.79 12.83 -16.76
C ALA A 38 13.22 11.38 -16.47
N GLU A 39 12.54 10.70 -15.56
CA GLU A 39 12.86 9.32 -15.15
C GLU A 39 12.17 8.26 -16.02
N PHE A 40 10.86 8.40 -16.25
CA PHE A 40 10.03 7.40 -16.92
C PHE A 40 9.71 7.74 -18.37
N GLY A 41 10.08 8.93 -18.85
CA GLY A 41 9.70 9.38 -20.19
C GLY A 41 8.24 9.82 -20.28
N THR A 42 7.75 10.02 -21.51
CA THR A 42 6.38 10.49 -21.77
C THR A 42 5.43 9.30 -21.92
N PRO A 43 4.28 9.29 -21.23
CA PRO A 43 3.31 8.21 -21.38
C PRO A 43 2.72 8.17 -22.80
N PRO A 44 2.33 6.98 -23.29
CA PRO A 44 1.59 6.85 -24.54
C PRO A 44 0.20 7.50 -24.44
N ALA A 45 -0.46 7.68 -25.58
CA ALA A 45 -1.83 8.18 -25.61
C ALA A 45 -2.80 7.17 -24.98
N ILE A 46 -3.64 7.64 -24.07
CA ILE A 46 -4.56 6.79 -23.29
C ILE A 46 -5.97 6.92 -23.87
N PRO A 47 -6.59 5.82 -24.35
CA PRO A 47 -7.98 5.84 -24.79
C PRO A 47 -8.97 6.00 -23.62
N ASP A 48 -10.08 6.70 -23.87
CA ASP A 48 -11.19 6.80 -22.94
C ASP A 48 -12.25 5.71 -23.16
N GLY A 49 -13.01 5.39 -22.11
CA GLY A 49 -14.20 4.54 -22.21
C GLY A 49 -13.93 3.03 -22.22
N ALA A 50 -14.93 2.24 -22.59
CA ALA A 50 -14.86 0.78 -22.55
C ALA A 50 -13.99 0.21 -23.70
N LEU A 51 -13.38 -0.95 -23.45
CA LEU A 51 -12.65 -1.69 -24.48
C LEU A 51 -13.58 -2.09 -25.63
N PRO A 52 -13.13 -2.09 -26.90
CA PRO A 52 -13.90 -2.63 -28.02
C PRO A 52 -14.26 -4.11 -27.82
N PRO A 53 -15.37 -4.62 -28.40
CA PRO A 53 -15.81 -6.02 -28.20
C PRO A 53 -14.77 -7.07 -28.59
N GLU A 54 -13.98 -6.79 -29.62
CA GLU A 54 -12.86 -7.65 -30.07
C GLU A 54 -11.81 -7.79 -28.96
N LEU A 55 -11.40 -6.64 -28.40
CA LEU A 55 -10.42 -6.56 -27.33
C LEU A 55 -10.91 -7.17 -26.01
N GLN A 56 -12.21 -7.06 -25.70
CA GLN A 56 -12.83 -7.76 -24.57
C GLN A 56 -12.74 -9.29 -24.73
N ARG A 57 -12.93 -9.81 -25.95
CA ARG A 57 -12.77 -11.25 -26.24
C ARG A 57 -11.31 -11.68 -26.11
N ALA A 58 -10.38 -10.88 -26.64
CA ALA A 58 -8.95 -11.16 -26.49
C ALA A 58 -8.53 -11.20 -25.01
N VAL A 59 -8.99 -10.24 -24.20
CA VAL A 59 -8.76 -10.23 -22.74
C VAL A 59 -9.33 -11.48 -22.06
N ALA A 60 -10.55 -11.90 -22.42
CA ALA A 60 -11.13 -13.12 -21.86
C ALA A 60 -10.31 -14.37 -22.21
N VAL A 61 -9.86 -14.50 -23.46
CA VAL A 61 -9.01 -15.63 -23.90
C VAL A 61 -7.70 -15.66 -23.12
N VAL A 62 -6.99 -14.54 -23.03
CA VAL A 62 -5.66 -14.49 -22.39
C VAL A 62 -5.76 -14.62 -20.86
N PHE A 63 -6.63 -13.86 -20.21
CA PHE A 63 -6.60 -13.69 -18.75
C PHE A 63 -7.64 -14.48 -17.99
N VAL A 64 -8.64 -15.06 -18.66
CA VAL A 64 -9.69 -15.87 -18.01
C VAL A 64 -9.59 -17.33 -18.45
N GLU A 65 -9.62 -17.60 -19.77
CA GLU A 65 -9.61 -18.96 -20.28
C GLU A 65 -8.27 -19.66 -20.08
N SER A 66 -7.14 -18.97 -20.31
CA SER A 66 -5.80 -19.52 -20.08
C SER A 66 -5.62 -19.98 -18.63
N LEU A 67 -6.14 -19.23 -17.66
CA LEU A 67 -6.10 -19.61 -16.25
C LEU A 67 -6.97 -20.83 -15.98
N ALA A 68 -8.23 -20.77 -16.38
CA ALA A 68 -9.20 -21.84 -16.15
C ALA A 68 -8.75 -23.18 -16.73
N GLN A 69 -8.00 -23.17 -17.82
CA GLN A 69 -7.52 -24.37 -18.52
C GLN A 69 -6.04 -24.67 -18.28
N SER A 70 -5.31 -23.78 -17.59
CA SER A 70 -3.84 -23.81 -17.49
C SER A 70 -3.17 -24.01 -18.87
N LEU A 71 -3.64 -23.27 -19.87
CA LEU A 71 -3.30 -23.46 -21.29
C LEU A 71 -2.60 -22.23 -21.85
N TRP A 72 -1.54 -22.45 -22.61
CA TRP A 72 -0.91 -21.43 -23.45
C TRP A 72 -0.62 -22.04 -24.82
N SER A 73 -1.31 -21.56 -25.85
CA SER A 73 -1.24 -22.07 -27.22
C SER A 73 -1.30 -20.94 -28.24
N SER A 74 -1.24 -21.27 -29.53
CA SER A 74 -1.31 -20.30 -30.62
C SER A 74 -2.54 -19.38 -30.53
N ASN A 75 -3.68 -19.88 -30.04
CA ASN A 75 -4.88 -19.06 -29.89
C ASN A 75 -4.71 -17.96 -28.83
N GLN A 76 -4.03 -18.27 -27.72
CA GLN A 76 -3.72 -17.28 -26.67
C GLN A 76 -2.65 -16.30 -27.15
N GLU A 77 -1.66 -16.77 -27.91
CA GLU A 77 -0.62 -15.92 -28.50
C GLU A 77 -1.23 -14.93 -29.51
N GLU A 78 -2.16 -15.38 -30.37
CA GLU A 78 -2.89 -14.51 -31.30
C GLU A 78 -3.75 -13.47 -30.56
N ALA A 79 -4.45 -13.87 -29.51
CA ALA A 79 -5.24 -12.96 -28.69
C ALA A 79 -4.37 -11.93 -27.96
N LEU A 80 -3.19 -12.33 -27.44
CA LEU A 80 -2.25 -11.40 -26.82
C LEU A 80 -1.64 -10.43 -27.85
N ALA A 81 -1.38 -10.88 -29.07
CA ALA A 81 -0.93 -10.01 -30.16
C ALA A 81 -2.00 -8.98 -30.55
N GLU A 82 -3.28 -9.36 -30.53
CA GLU A 82 -4.39 -8.41 -30.72
C GLU A 82 -4.43 -7.35 -29.60
N ILE A 83 -4.15 -7.76 -28.35
CA ILE A 83 -4.01 -6.85 -27.21
C ILE A 83 -2.87 -5.87 -27.44
N ALA A 84 -1.67 -6.36 -27.78
CA ALA A 84 -0.49 -5.51 -28.01
C ALA A 84 -0.73 -4.49 -29.13
N ALA A 85 -1.25 -4.95 -30.28
CA ALA A 85 -1.52 -4.11 -31.44
C ALA A 85 -2.64 -3.06 -31.23
N SER A 86 -3.40 -3.15 -30.14
CA SER A 86 -4.45 -2.17 -29.81
C SER A 86 -3.90 -0.81 -29.44
N GLY A 87 -2.66 -0.74 -28.93
CA GLY A 87 -2.05 0.47 -28.40
C GLY A 87 -2.79 1.05 -27.18
N ASP A 88 -3.59 0.25 -26.47
CA ASP A 88 -4.30 0.68 -25.26
C ASP A 88 -3.47 0.37 -23.99
N PRO A 89 -2.72 1.36 -23.45
CA PRO A 89 -1.79 1.11 -22.33
C PRO A 89 -2.50 0.64 -21.06
N ARG A 90 -3.81 0.84 -20.94
CA ARG A 90 -4.60 0.42 -19.76
C ARG A 90 -4.63 -1.10 -19.60
N LEU A 91 -4.39 -1.85 -20.68
CA LEU A 91 -4.33 -3.32 -20.65
C LEU A 91 -3.03 -3.84 -20.02
N ALA A 92 -1.97 -3.03 -19.95
CA ALA A 92 -0.71 -3.42 -19.35
C ALA A 92 -0.82 -3.65 -17.82
N TRP A 93 -1.82 -3.06 -17.14
CA TRP A 93 -2.13 -3.43 -15.75
C TRP A 93 -2.47 -4.90 -15.59
N LEU A 94 -3.31 -5.44 -16.47
CA LEU A 94 -3.73 -6.84 -16.38
C LEU A 94 -2.58 -7.79 -16.78
N ILE A 95 -1.70 -7.34 -17.68
CA ILE A 95 -0.46 -8.04 -17.98
C ILE A 95 0.44 -8.09 -16.74
N SER A 96 0.69 -6.94 -16.08
CA SER A 96 1.48 -6.85 -14.84
C SER A 96 0.91 -7.78 -13.76
N ASP A 97 -0.41 -7.79 -13.58
CA ASP A 97 -1.10 -8.67 -12.65
C ASP A 97 -0.86 -10.15 -12.94
N MET A 98 -0.94 -10.55 -14.21
CA MET A 98 -0.71 -11.94 -14.62
C MET A 98 0.75 -12.36 -14.46
N MET A 99 1.71 -11.46 -14.69
CA MET A 99 3.15 -11.74 -14.54
C MET A 99 3.52 -12.23 -13.14
N ARG A 100 2.76 -11.85 -12.10
CA ARG A 100 2.92 -12.36 -10.73
C ARG A 100 2.65 -13.86 -10.59
N PHE A 101 1.91 -14.44 -11.51
CA PHE A 101 1.42 -15.83 -11.43
C PHE A 101 1.81 -16.67 -12.64
N THR A 102 2.76 -16.22 -13.46
CA THR A 102 3.24 -16.98 -14.61
C THR A 102 3.86 -18.32 -14.18
N TRP A 103 3.57 -19.38 -14.94
CA TRP A 103 4.03 -20.74 -14.65
C TRP A 103 5.04 -21.28 -15.68
N GLN A 104 5.27 -20.53 -16.77
CA GLN A 104 6.22 -20.91 -17.82
C GLN A 104 6.88 -19.67 -18.45
N ARG A 105 8.15 -19.81 -18.80
CA ARG A 105 8.97 -18.70 -19.32
C ARG A 105 8.43 -18.10 -20.62
N SER A 106 7.97 -18.92 -21.55
CA SER A 106 7.44 -18.44 -22.84
C SER A 106 6.19 -17.56 -22.67
N PHE A 107 5.36 -17.84 -21.66
CA PHE A 107 4.20 -17.03 -21.35
C PHE A 107 4.62 -15.69 -20.73
N ASP A 108 5.53 -15.73 -19.75
CA ASP A 108 6.09 -14.51 -19.14
C ASP A 108 6.80 -13.61 -20.17
N ASP A 109 7.57 -14.20 -21.09
CA ASP A 109 8.22 -13.47 -22.19
C ASP A 109 7.21 -12.82 -23.14
N ALA A 110 6.13 -13.53 -23.49
CA ALA A 110 5.09 -12.99 -24.36
C ALA A 110 4.32 -11.83 -23.69
N LEU A 111 3.98 -11.98 -22.40
CA LEU A 111 3.36 -10.92 -21.60
C LEU A 111 4.25 -9.69 -21.54
N ALA A 112 5.53 -9.86 -21.19
CA ALA A 112 6.47 -8.75 -21.11
C ALA A 112 6.60 -8.02 -22.46
N ALA A 113 6.70 -8.75 -23.57
CA ALA A 113 6.79 -8.17 -24.91
C ALA A 113 5.52 -7.37 -25.28
N ALA A 114 4.33 -7.91 -25.00
CA ALA A 114 3.07 -7.21 -25.25
C ALA A 114 2.94 -5.94 -24.41
N ALA A 115 3.36 -5.96 -23.14
CA ALA A 115 3.35 -4.77 -22.29
C ALA A 115 4.35 -3.71 -22.75
N ALA A 116 5.54 -4.11 -23.22
CA ALA A 116 6.51 -3.19 -23.80
C ALA A 116 5.97 -2.49 -25.05
N GLU A 117 5.27 -3.22 -25.93
CA GLU A 117 4.62 -2.64 -27.12
C GLU A 117 3.49 -1.68 -26.76
N LEU A 118 2.66 -2.03 -25.78
CA LEU A 118 1.56 -1.17 -25.30
C LEU A 118 2.04 0.15 -24.68
N LEU A 119 3.19 0.11 -24.02
CA LEU A 119 3.74 1.25 -23.27
C LEU A 119 4.82 2.03 -24.04
N ASP A 120 5.27 1.51 -25.19
CA ASP A 120 6.42 2.03 -25.96
C ASP A 120 7.69 2.15 -25.10
N ILE A 121 7.99 1.10 -24.33
CA ILE A 121 9.18 1.03 -23.45
C ILE A 121 10.13 -0.10 -23.88
N GLU A 122 11.41 0.07 -23.55
CA GLU A 122 12.41 -1.00 -23.62
C GLU A 122 12.85 -1.36 -22.20
N TYR A 123 12.74 -2.64 -21.82
CA TYR A 123 13.22 -3.07 -20.52
C TYR A 123 14.73 -2.95 -20.41
N THR A 124 15.18 -2.26 -19.38
CA THR A 124 16.59 -2.09 -19.03
C THR A 124 17.01 -3.02 -17.89
N GLU A 125 16.04 -3.51 -17.11
CA GLU A 125 16.29 -4.35 -15.95
C GLU A 125 15.99 -5.83 -16.18
N PHE A 126 16.63 -6.68 -15.37
CA PHE A 126 16.29 -8.09 -15.33
C PHE A 126 14.87 -8.33 -14.78
N ARG A 127 14.41 -7.46 -13.86
CA ARG A 127 13.10 -7.56 -13.21
C ARG A 127 12.05 -6.78 -14.01
N ARG A 128 11.70 -7.31 -15.18
CA ARG A 128 10.73 -6.71 -16.13
C ARG A 128 9.39 -6.33 -15.49
N TRP A 129 8.91 -7.15 -14.55
CA TRP A 129 7.67 -6.85 -13.83
C TRP A 129 7.79 -5.58 -12.97
N ASP A 130 8.93 -5.38 -12.31
CA ASP A 130 9.16 -4.21 -11.47
C ASP A 130 9.16 -2.94 -12.33
N GLU A 131 9.94 -2.97 -13.42
CA GLU A 131 10.07 -1.87 -14.38
C GLU A 131 8.74 -1.53 -15.07
N LEU A 132 8.00 -2.54 -15.55
CA LEU A 132 6.66 -2.37 -16.11
C LEU A 132 5.72 -1.66 -15.13
N THR A 133 5.66 -2.16 -13.91
CA THR A 133 4.69 -1.68 -12.92
C THR A 133 5.05 -0.29 -12.42
N ASN A 134 6.35 0.03 -12.30
CA ASN A 134 6.78 1.39 -11.98
C ASN A 134 6.35 2.40 -13.04
N HIS A 135 6.48 2.09 -14.35
CA HIS A 135 5.96 2.97 -15.41
C HIS A 135 4.44 3.17 -15.28
N LEU A 136 3.70 2.09 -15.05
CA LEU A 136 2.23 2.15 -14.90
C LEU A 136 1.80 3.05 -13.73
N ILE A 137 2.50 2.96 -12.59
CA ILE A 137 2.23 3.79 -11.41
C ILE A 137 2.66 5.24 -11.68
N ALA A 138 3.89 5.46 -12.16
CA ALA A 138 4.47 6.79 -12.34
C ALA A 138 3.71 7.63 -13.37
N TRP A 139 3.22 7.00 -14.43
CA TRP A 139 2.39 7.65 -15.45
C TRP A 139 0.91 7.75 -15.09
N ASP A 140 0.49 7.22 -13.93
CA ASP A 140 -0.91 7.12 -13.48
C ASP A 140 -1.85 6.59 -14.58
N ILE A 141 -1.43 5.52 -15.28
CA ILE A 141 -2.24 4.94 -16.37
C ILE A 141 -3.59 4.45 -15.81
N PRO A 142 -4.75 4.94 -16.25
CA PRO A 142 -6.03 4.62 -15.64
C PRO A 142 -6.44 3.17 -15.91
N ALA A 143 -7.33 2.66 -15.07
CA ALA A 143 -7.97 1.38 -15.31
C ALA A 143 -9.03 1.54 -16.40
N TYR A 144 -9.21 0.51 -17.23
CA TYR A 144 -10.37 0.44 -18.12
C TYR A 144 -11.61 -0.08 -17.36
N PRO A 145 -12.84 0.23 -17.81
CA PRO A 145 -14.05 -0.31 -17.20
C PRO A 145 -14.07 -1.85 -17.15
N GLY A 146 -14.22 -2.43 -15.95
CA GLY A 146 -14.21 -3.88 -15.73
C GLY A 146 -12.85 -4.45 -15.27
N TYR A 147 -11.80 -3.63 -15.18
CA TYR A 147 -10.48 -4.07 -14.72
C TYR A 147 -10.49 -4.81 -13.38
N LEU A 148 -11.18 -4.27 -12.36
CA LEU A 148 -11.25 -4.92 -11.03
C LEU A 148 -11.82 -6.34 -11.10
N GLN A 149 -12.83 -6.57 -11.95
CA GLN A 149 -13.40 -7.90 -12.13
C GLN A 149 -12.37 -8.89 -12.71
N HIS A 150 -11.59 -8.47 -13.70
CA HIS A 150 -10.54 -9.30 -14.27
C HIS A 150 -9.39 -9.54 -13.30
N LYS A 151 -8.92 -8.49 -12.61
CA LYS A 151 -7.90 -8.59 -11.57
C LYS A 151 -8.32 -9.57 -10.47
N ARG A 152 -9.53 -9.42 -9.94
CA ARG A 152 -10.11 -10.34 -8.96
C ARG A 152 -10.05 -11.77 -9.48
N GLY A 153 -10.50 -12.01 -10.73
CA GLY A 153 -10.45 -13.33 -11.36
C GLY A 153 -9.06 -13.96 -11.37
N ILE A 154 -8.01 -13.19 -11.66
CA ILE A 154 -6.61 -13.66 -11.62
C ILE A 154 -6.21 -13.98 -10.18
N PHE A 155 -6.32 -13.02 -9.28
CA PHE A 155 -5.80 -13.12 -7.91
C PHE A 155 -6.50 -14.23 -7.11
N THR A 156 -7.82 -14.32 -7.19
CA THR A 156 -8.59 -15.33 -6.43
C THR A 156 -8.50 -16.74 -7.04
N HIS A 157 -8.06 -16.87 -8.29
CA HIS A 157 -7.77 -18.18 -8.88
C HIS A 157 -6.58 -18.84 -8.17
N PHE A 158 -5.52 -18.07 -7.88
CA PHE A 158 -4.32 -18.59 -7.21
C PHE A 158 -4.43 -18.58 -5.69
N VAL A 159 -5.08 -17.57 -5.11
CA VAL A 159 -5.27 -17.45 -3.66
C VAL A 159 -6.74 -17.18 -3.35
N PRO A 160 -7.56 -18.23 -3.14
CA PRO A 160 -9.00 -18.10 -2.90
C PRO A 160 -9.36 -17.25 -1.67
N GLY A 161 -8.47 -17.14 -0.68
CA GLY A 161 -8.70 -16.37 0.55
C GLY A 161 -8.93 -14.87 0.32
N TRP A 162 -8.53 -14.35 -0.84
CA TRP A 162 -8.72 -12.95 -1.21
C TRP A 162 -10.12 -12.61 -1.73
N ASP A 163 -10.97 -13.61 -1.99
CA ASP A 163 -12.30 -13.42 -2.59
C ASP A 163 -13.19 -12.43 -1.81
N ARG A 164 -13.04 -12.38 -0.49
CA ARG A 164 -13.85 -11.49 0.35
C ARG A 164 -13.34 -10.06 0.44
N ILE A 165 -12.09 -9.81 0.08
CA ILE A 165 -11.44 -8.50 0.23
C ILE A 165 -11.30 -7.74 -1.09
N PHE A 166 -11.29 -8.43 -2.25
CA PHE A 166 -11.27 -7.82 -3.58
C PHE A 166 -12.66 -7.27 -3.98
N VAL A 167 -13.10 -6.22 -3.31
CA VAL A 167 -14.39 -5.56 -3.55
C VAL A 167 -14.18 -4.08 -3.87
N GLU A 168 -15.20 -3.42 -4.43
CA GLU A 168 -15.16 -1.97 -4.66
C GLU A 168 -15.01 -1.20 -3.34
N GLY A 169 -14.35 -0.04 -3.40
CA GLY A 169 -14.11 0.83 -2.26
C GLY A 169 -13.14 1.96 -2.61
N ASP A 170 -12.72 2.72 -1.61
CA ASP A 170 -11.76 3.83 -1.71
C ASP A 170 -10.31 3.34 -1.68
N ILE A 171 -9.99 2.39 -2.58
CA ILE A 171 -8.65 1.86 -2.80
C ILE A 171 -8.39 1.75 -4.30
N ASP A 172 -7.19 2.14 -4.72
CA ASP A 172 -6.77 1.95 -6.10
C ASP A 172 -6.23 0.53 -6.34
N TRP A 173 -7.12 -0.36 -6.77
CA TRP A 173 -6.77 -1.74 -7.06
C TRP A 173 -5.74 -1.92 -8.19
N ARG A 174 -5.46 -0.90 -9.02
CA ARG A 174 -4.37 -0.97 -10.01
C ARG A 174 -3.03 -1.17 -9.33
N MET A 175 -2.81 -0.41 -8.26
CA MET A 175 -1.53 -0.36 -7.54
C MET A 175 -1.33 -1.54 -6.59
N VAL A 176 -2.37 -2.33 -6.34
CA VAL A 176 -2.32 -3.47 -5.41
C VAL A 176 -1.72 -4.70 -6.11
N SER A 177 -0.67 -5.29 -5.54
CA SER A 177 -0.04 -6.52 -6.06
C SER A 177 0.26 -7.54 -4.97
N TRP A 178 0.58 -8.78 -5.36
CA TRP A 178 0.91 -9.84 -4.40
C TRP A 178 2.35 -9.73 -3.88
N GLY A 179 2.52 -9.61 -2.56
CA GLY A 179 3.82 -9.50 -1.88
C GLY A 179 4.59 -10.82 -1.70
N GLY A 180 4.07 -11.95 -2.19
CA GLY A 180 4.76 -13.25 -2.15
C GLY A 180 4.42 -14.15 -0.95
N VAL A 181 3.47 -13.74 -0.10
CA VAL A 181 2.95 -14.55 1.03
C VAL A 181 1.43 -14.66 0.95
N LEU A 182 0.86 -15.75 1.48
CA LEU A 182 -0.60 -15.90 1.51
C LEU A 182 -1.23 -14.98 2.57
N ILE A 183 -2.53 -14.73 2.41
CA ILE A 183 -3.35 -14.07 3.43
C ILE A 183 -3.32 -14.85 4.76
N ASP A 184 -3.20 -14.12 5.88
CA ASP A 184 -3.39 -14.70 7.21
C ASP A 184 -4.88 -14.74 7.53
N ASP A 185 -5.54 -15.86 7.25
CA ASP A 185 -6.96 -16.10 7.52
C ASP A 185 -7.20 -16.93 8.79
N ARG A 186 -6.16 -17.17 9.59
CA ARG A 186 -6.22 -17.96 10.81
C ARG A 186 -7.17 -17.32 11.83
N PRO A 187 -7.95 -18.14 12.57
CA PRO A 187 -8.71 -17.67 13.72
C PRO A 187 -7.86 -16.91 14.74
N TYR A 188 -8.50 -16.01 15.49
CA TYR A 188 -7.85 -15.28 16.57
C TYR A 188 -7.33 -16.22 17.65
N GLY A 189 -6.09 -16.01 18.08
CA GLY A 189 -5.40 -16.83 19.09
C GLY A 189 -4.75 -18.11 18.56
N GLU A 190 -4.80 -18.39 17.25
CA GLU A 190 -4.09 -19.52 16.66
C GLU A 190 -2.66 -19.13 16.24
N ASP A 191 -1.66 -19.74 16.87
CA ASP A 191 -0.23 -19.52 16.54
C ASP A 191 0.39 -20.65 15.68
N ALA A 192 -0.42 -21.33 14.87
CA ALA A 192 0.09 -22.37 13.98
C ALA A 192 0.92 -21.76 12.83
N LEU A 193 1.97 -22.50 12.40
CA LEU A 193 2.74 -22.17 11.20
C LEU A 193 1.81 -22.12 9.97
N CYS A 194 2.02 -21.11 9.11
CA CYS A 194 1.28 -20.92 7.86
C CYS A 194 2.24 -20.57 6.71
N ASN A 195 1.72 -20.60 5.47
CA ASN A 195 2.38 -20.01 4.30
C ASN A 195 2.10 -18.49 4.19
N CYS A 196 1.76 -17.87 5.32
CA CYS A 196 1.48 -16.46 5.52
C CYS A 196 2.55 -15.87 6.46
N ILE A 197 2.44 -14.58 6.77
CA ILE A 197 3.18 -13.98 7.88
C ILE A 197 2.26 -14.02 9.11
N PRO A 198 2.55 -14.89 10.10
CA PRO A 198 1.61 -15.17 11.16
C PRO A 198 1.52 -14.01 12.15
N ALA A 199 0.36 -13.35 12.21
CA ALA A 199 0.07 -12.42 13.30
C ALA A 199 0.22 -13.11 14.67
N ALA A 200 0.67 -12.35 15.67
CA ALA A 200 0.66 -12.76 17.07
C ALA A 200 -0.52 -12.09 17.79
N ASP A 201 -1.40 -12.89 18.38
CA ASP A 201 -2.56 -12.40 19.12
C ASP A 201 -2.33 -12.65 20.61
N ASP A 202 -2.60 -11.63 21.44
CA ASP A 202 -2.38 -11.63 22.89
C ASP A 202 -1.02 -12.25 23.26
N PRO A 203 0.10 -11.75 22.68
CA PRO A 203 1.39 -12.40 22.79
C PRO A 203 1.86 -12.49 24.25
N GLU A 204 2.56 -13.58 24.58
CA GLU A 204 3.25 -13.69 25.86
C GLU A 204 4.34 -12.62 25.98
N VAL A 205 4.48 -12.08 27.19
CA VAL A 205 5.44 -11.03 27.53
C VAL A 205 6.17 -11.38 28.82
N GLU A 206 7.37 -10.84 28.95
CA GLU A 206 8.19 -10.96 30.15
C GLU A 206 8.64 -9.58 30.65
N THR A 207 9.19 -9.54 31.85
CA THR A 207 9.71 -8.30 32.43
C THR A 207 11.03 -7.88 31.80
N ALA A 208 11.37 -6.59 31.92
CA ALA A 208 12.66 -6.09 31.46
C ALA A 208 13.89 -6.79 32.12
N GLN A 209 13.72 -7.34 33.33
CA GLN A 209 14.79 -8.06 34.03
C GLN A 209 14.95 -9.51 33.53
N GLU A 210 13.87 -10.13 33.05
CA GLU A 210 13.87 -11.51 32.53
C GLU A 210 14.42 -11.58 31.09
N ALA A 211 14.24 -10.52 30.31
CA ALA A 211 14.67 -10.38 28.92
C ALA A 211 16.20 -10.24 28.74
N THR A 212 16.95 -11.24 29.21
CA THR A 212 18.42 -11.32 29.16
C THR A 212 18.97 -11.69 27.78
N TRP A 213 18.11 -12.13 26.86
CA TRP A 213 18.43 -12.48 25.48
C TRP A 213 18.52 -11.25 24.57
N LEU A 214 17.81 -10.17 24.91
CA LEU A 214 17.73 -8.96 24.10
C LEU A 214 18.91 -8.02 24.40
N ALA A 215 19.75 -7.79 23.41
CA ALA A 215 20.91 -6.91 23.54
C ALA A 215 20.49 -5.45 23.81
N GLU A 216 21.29 -4.71 24.59
CA GLU A 216 20.99 -3.31 24.94
C GLU A 216 20.89 -2.39 23.71
N ASP A 217 21.66 -2.67 22.65
CA ASP A 217 21.66 -1.91 21.40
C ASP A 217 20.64 -2.44 20.37
N ALA A 218 19.87 -3.47 20.70
CA ALA A 218 18.81 -3.97 19.84
C ALA A 218 17.72 -2.92 19.65
N ILE A 219 17.25 -2.75 18.41
CA ILE A 219 16.16 -1.83 18.12
C ILE A 219 14.83 -2.42 18.61
N VAL A 220 14.09 -1.61 19.36
CA VAL A 220 12.75 -1.91 19.84
C VAL A 220 11.79 -0.79 19.41
N PHE A 221 10.52 -1.16 19.25
CA PHE A 221 9.43 -0.21 19.15
C PHE A 221 8.76 -0.16 20.53
N GLY A 222 8.80 1.00 21.19
CA GLY A 222 8.18 1.23 22.49
C GLY A 222 6.79 1.84 22.33
N ILE A 223 5.83 1.34 23.12
CA ILE A 223 4.49 1.91 23.22
C ILE A 223 4.17 2.05 24.71
N GLU A 224 3.63 3.21 25.10
CA GLU A 224 3.06 3.44 26.42
C GLU A 224 1.58 3.80 26.29
N VAL A 225 0.73 3.09 27.05
CA VAL A 225 -0.71 3.37 27.13
C VAL A 225 -1.12 3.36 28.59
N ASN A 226 -1.75 4.45 29.05
CA ASN A 226 -2.26 4.58 30.43
C ASN A 226 -1.23 4.25 31.52
N GLY A 227 0.05 4.57 31.29
CA GLY A 227 1.15 4.31 32.22
C GLY A 227 1.73 2.89 32.18
N GLU A 228 1.22 2.01 31.32
CA GLU A 228 1.83 0.70 31.03
C GLU A 228 2.68 0.78 29.77
N ALA A 229 3.94 0.37 29.88
CA ALA A 229 4.92 0.39 28.80
C ALA A 229 5.24 -1.03 28.30
N ARG A 230 5.37 -1.17 26.97
CA ARG A 230 5.80 -2.42 26.32
C ARG A 230 6.76 -2.16 25.17
N ALA A 231 7.80 -2.98 25.10
CA ALA A 231 8.72 -3.05 23.98
C ALA A 231 8.34 -4.18 23.02
N TYR A 232 8.39 -3.89 21.72
CA TYR A 232 8.21 -4.83 20.62
C TYR A 232 9.53 -4.91 19.84
N PRO A 233 10.38 -5.92 20.10
CA PRO A 233 11.70 -6.02 19.47
C PRO A 233 11.61 -6.13 17.95
N ARG A 234 12.46 -5.40 17.22
CA ARG A 234 12.46 -5.43 15.74
C ARG A 234 12.64 -6.85 15.21
N GLN A 235 13.49 -7.65 15.84
CA GLN A 235 13.73 -9.05 15.46
C GLN A 235 12.49 -9.95 15.55
N ILE A 236 11.53 -9.62 16.43
CA ILE A 236 10.23 -10.31 16.50
C ILE A 236 9.28 -9.71 15.46
N MET A 237 9.23 -8.37 15.36
CA MET A 237 8.33 -7.70 14.43
C MET A 237 8.65 -7.99 12.96
N GLU A 238 9.91 -8.20 12.59
CA GLU A 238 10.32 -8.65 11.25
C GLU A 238 9.81 -10.06 10.90
N VAL A 239 9.39 -10.84 11.89
CA VAL A 239 8.85 -12.20 11.73
C VAL A 239 7.33 -12.21 11.80
N ARG A 240 6.76 -11.44 12.75
CA ARG A 240 5.32 -11.42 13.02
C ARG A 240 4.57 -10.39 12.18
N GLU A 241 5.18 -9.23 11.96
CA GLU A 241 4.69 -8.06 11.21
C GLU A 241 3.26 -7.55 11.51
N MET A 242 2.54 -8.19 12.42
CA MET A 242 1.21 -7.84 12.89
C MET A 242 1.07 -8.43 14.29
N VAL A 243 0.78 -7.57 15.26
CA VAL A 243 0.47 -7.99 16.64
C VAL A 243 -0.89 -7.42 17.02
N ASN A 244 -1.78 -8.24 17.54
CA ASN A 244 -2.97 -7.77 18.24
C ASN A 244 -2.72 -7.95 19.74
N ASP A 245 -2.65 -6.83 20.47
CA ASP A 245 -2.20 -6.81 21.86
C ASP A 245 -3.20 -6.08 22.76
N THR A 246 -3.10 -6.31 24.06
CA THR A 246 -3.76 -5.54 25.11
C THR A 246 -2.71 -4.90 26.02
N LEU A 247 -2.72 -3.57 26.10
CA LEU A 247 -1.77 -2.78 26.90
C LEU A 247 -2.49 -1.60 27.58
N GLY A 248 -2.28 -1.40 28.88
CA GLY A 248 -2.92 -0.31 29.61
C GLY A 248 -4.46 -0.39 29.61
N GLY A 249 -5.02 -1.60 29.46
CA GLY A 249 -6.46 -1.83 29.32
C GLY A 249 -7.08 -1.36 28.00
N ARG A 250 -6.26 -1.11 26.97
CA ARG A 250 -6.68 -0.80 25.60
C ARG A 250 -6.24 -1.91 24.66
N ASP A 251 -7.00 -2.07 23.59
CA ASP A 251 -6.74 -3.09 22.58
C ASP A 251 -6.07 -2.45 21.37
N LEU A 252 -4.94 -3.01 20.95
CA LEU A 252 -4.12 -2.48 19.86
C LEU A 252 -4.03 -3.48 18.70
N GLY A 253 -4.02 -2.96 17.48
CA GLY A 253 -3.55 -3.65 16.29
C GLY A 253 -2.30 -2.96 15.76
N ILE A 254 -1.22 -3.72 15.64
CA ILE A 254 0.14 -3.18 15.57
C ILE A 254 0.85 -3.76 14.33
N PRO A 255 0.66 -3.16 13.15
CA PRO A 255 1.39 -3.55 11.95
C PRO A 255 2.84 -3.06 11.97
N TYR A 256 3.76 -3.93 11.52
CA TYR A 256 5.09 -3.52 11.11
C TYR A 256 5.29 -3.81 9.62
N CYS A 257 5.44 -2.77 8.81
CA CYS A 257 5.84 -2.89 7.43
C CYS A 257 7.37 -2.84 7.35
N THR A 258 8.01 -4.01 7.22
CA THR A 258 9.46 -4.13 7.04
C THR A 258 9.97 -3.32 5.86
N LEU A 259 9.24 -3.37 4.75
CA LEU A 259 9.51 -2.64 3.50
C LEU A 259 9.45 -1.12 3.64
N CYS A 260 8.65 -0.63 4.59
CA CYS A 260 8.40 0.79 4.82
C CYS A 260 9.22 1.35 5.98
N GLY A 261 9.90 0.48 6.74
CA GLY A 261 10.55 0.85 7.99
C GLY A 261 9.56 1.43 9.02
N ALA A 262 8.28 1.08 8.92
CA ALA A 262 7.20 1.73 9.67
C ALA A 262 6.49 0.75 10.58
N MET A 263 6.54 1.04 11.88
CA MET A 263 5.74 0.39 12.93
C MET A 263 4.66 1.38 13.37
N GLN A 264 3.40 0.95 13.32
CA GLN A 264 2.26 1.75 13.74
C GLN A 264 1.47 0.99 14.79
N ALA A 265 0.67 1.71 15.58
CA ALA A 265 -0.17 1.11 16.60
C ALA A 265 -1.54 1.78 16.58
N TYR A 266 -2.58 1.01 16.34
CA TYR A 266 -3.94 1.50 16.22
C TYR A 266 -4.81 0.98 17.36
N PHE A 267 -5.59 1.85 17.97
CA PHE A 267 -6.63 1.43 18.90
C PHE A 267 -7.75 0.70 18.15
N THR A 268 -8.01 -0.52 18.58
CA THR A 268 -9.04 -1.40 17.99
C THR A 268 -10.21 -1.65 18.95
N ASP A 269 -10.10 -1.22 20.22
CA ASP A 269 -11.25 -1.13 21.11
C ASP A 269 -12.03 0.17 20.88
N ARG A 270 -13.34 0.10 21.11
CA ARG A 270 -14.25 1.28 21.11
C ARG A 270 -14.22 2.07 19.80
N VAL A 271 -13.97 1.39 18.69
CA VAL A 271 -13.96 1.98 17.36
C VAL A 271 -15.38 2.40 16.97
N GLU A 272 -15.60 3.69 16.77
CA GLU A 272 -16.88 4.21 16.28
C GLU A 272 -17.18 3.62 14.88
N GLY A 273 -18.42 3.15 14.68
CA GLY A 273 -18.82 2.50 13.43
C GLY A 273 -18.48 1.00 13.34
N ALA A 274 -17.80 0.43 14.32
CA ALA A 274 -17.55 -1.01 14.40
C ALA A 274 -18.36 -1.68 15.53
N ASP A 275 -19.29 -2.56 15.17
CA ASP A 275 -20.10 -3.32 16.16
C ASP A 275 -19.28 -4.35 16.95
N VAL A 276 -18.18 -4.82 16.36
CA VAL A 276 -17.25 -5.80 16.92
C VAL A 276 -15.84 -5.25 16.74
N ARG A 277 -14.97 -5.47 17.73
CA ARG A 277 -13.55 -5.11 17.65
C ARG A 277 -12.93 -5.65 16.35
N PRO A 278 -12.31 -4.79 15.53
CA PRO A 278 -11.52 -5.22 14.39
C PRO A 278 -10.32 -6.06 14.85
N ILE A 279 -10.04 -7.13 14.11
CA ILE A 279 -8.88 -8.00 14.34
C ILE A 279 -7.99 -7.91 13.12
N LEU A 280 -6.87 -7.20 13.25
CA LEU A 280 -6.02 -6.88 12.12
C LEU A 280 -5.13 -8.07 11.73
N ARG A 281 -4.99 -8.23 10.41
CA ARG A 281 -4.25 -9.33 9.78
C ARG A 281 -3.48 -8.87 8.55
N THR A 282 -2.46 -9.66 8.20
CA THR A 282 -1.72 -9.53 6.95
C THR A 282 -2.56 -10.05 5.79
N SER A 283 -2.84 -9.22 4.78
CA SER A 283 -3.53 -9.69 3.56
C SER A 283 -2.61 -10.45 2.60
N GLY A 284 -1.28 -10.22 2.68
CA GLY A 284 -0.30 -10.67 1.70
C GLY A 284 -0.24 -9.80 0.44
N LEU A 285 -1.09 -8.77 0.36
CA LEU A 285 -1.10 -7.77 -0.70
C LEU A 285 -0.27 -6.55 -0.29
N LEU A 286 0.27 -5.87 -1.29
CA LEU A 286 1.03 -4.63 -1.16
C LEU A 286 0.43 -3.56 -2.07
N ILE A 287 0.49 -2.31 -1.66
CA ILE A 287 0.23 -1.13 -2.49
C ILE A 287 1.43 -0.19 -2.37
N ARG A 288 2.09 0.10 -3.48
CA ARG A 288 3.34 0.90 -3.51
C ARG A 288 4.38 0.44 -2.48
N SER A 289 4.70 -0.86 -2.49
CA SER A 289 5.57 -1.52 -1.51
C SER A 289 5.12 -1.44 -0.03
N ASN A 290 3.97 -0.82 0.27
CA ASN A 290 3.39 -0.80 1.60
C ASN A 290 2.46 -1.99 1.81
N LYS A 291 2.46 -2.51 3.03
CA LYS A 291 1.59 -3.60 3.45
C LYS A 291 0.13 -3.17 3.40
N VAL A 292 -0.73 -4.02 2.85
CA VAL A 292 -2.18 -3.88 2.99
C VAL A 292 -2.64 -4.80 4.12
N MET A 293 -3.28 -4.22 5.14
CA MET A 293 -3.88 -5.00 6.23
C MET A 293 -5.40 -5.11 6.04
N TYR A 294 -6.02 -6.06 6.72
CA TYR A 294 -7.46 -6.22 6.70
C TYR A 294 -7.98 -6.65 8.07
N ASP A 295 -9.26 -6.38 8.32
CA ASP A 295 -9.98 -6.90 9.48
C ASP A 295 -10.56 -8.29 9.20
N ARG A 296 -10.17 -9.27 10.01
CA ARG A 296 -10.61 -10.65 9.91
C ARG A 296 -12.08 -10.89 10.27
N VAL A 297 -12.73 -9.95 10.95
CA VAL A 297 -14.13 -10.04 11.35
C VAL A 297 -15.05 -9.63 10.19
N THR A 298 -14.83 -8.43 9.64
CA THR A 298 -15.68 -7.84 8.60
C THR A 298 -15.15 -8.03 7.18
N TYR A 299 -13.88 -8.42 7.03
CA TYR A 299 -13.16 -8.46 5.74
C TYR A 299 -12.99 -7.09 5.10
N SER A 300 -13.04 -6.04 5.91
CA SER A 300 -12.72 -4.67 5.46
C SER A 300 -11.20 -4.53 5.31
N VAL A 301 -10.76 -4.02 4.16
CA VAL A 301 -9.34 -3.67 3.95
C VAL A 301 -9.06 -2.32 4.59
N PHE A 302 -7.88 -2.17 5.17
CA PHE A 302 -7.41 -0.90 5.72
C PHE A 302 -6.16 -0.43 4.98
N ASP A 303 -6.09 0.88 4.75
CA ASP A 303 -4.84 1.55 4.49
C ASP A 303 -4.00 1.53 5.78
N THR A 304 -2.84 0.87 5.72
CA THR A 304 -1.97 0.69 6.89
C THR A 304 -1.41 2.02 7.39
N PHE A 305 -1.09 2.98 6.52
CA PHE A 305 -0.52 4.26 6.91
C PHE A 305 -1.58 5.21 7.49
N LEU A 306 -2.78 5.19 6.91
CA LEU A 306 -3.86 6.10 7.30
C LEU A 306 -4.77 5.55 8.41
N GLY A 307 -4.70 4.26 8.72
CA GLY A 307 -5.60 3.60 9.66
C GLY A 307 -7.06 3.57 9.19
N ARG A 308 -7.32 3.91 7.92
CA ARG A 308 -8.66 4.08 7.35
C ARG A 308 -9.14 2.82 6.66
N ALA A 309 -10.37 2.40 6.95
CA ALA A 309 -11.01 1.33 6.20
C ALA A 309 -11.32 1.83 4.77
N VAL A 310 -10.83 1.11 3.77
CA VAL A 310 -10.95 1.48 2.35
C VAL A 310 -11.91 0.61 1.58
N THR A 311 -12.22 -0.61 2.06
CA THR A 311 -13.26 -1.47 1.48
C THR A 311 -14.10 -2.14 2.56
N GLY A 312 -15.24 -2.70 2.16
CA GLY A 312 -16.08 -3.52 3.03
C GLY A 312 -16.87 -2.72 4.07
N PRO A 313 -17.51 -3.41 5.03
CA PRO A 313 -18.47 -2.81 5.95
C PRO A 313 -17.91 -1.64 6.78
N LEU A 314 -16.65 -1.70 7.20
CA LEU A 314 -16.04 -0.63 8.00
C LEU A 314 -15.74 0.60 7.15
N ALA A 315 -15.45 0.44 5.86
CA ALA A 315 -15.30 1.57 4.94
C ALA A 315 -16.65 2.26 4.66
N GLU A 316 -17.73 1.48 4.50
CA GLU A 316 -19.09 2.02 4.37
C GLU A 316 -19.52 2.80 5.62
N ALA A 317 -19.04 2.41 6.80
CA ALA A 317 -19.24 3.11 8.06
C ALA A 317 -18.27 4.30 8.27
N GLY A 318 -17.31 4.53 7.36
CA GLY A 318 -16.34 5.62 7.45
C GLY A 318 -15.31 5.47 8.57
N VAL A 319 -14.95 4.24 8.91
CA VAL A 319 -14.04 3.94 10.04
C VAL A 319 -12.61 4.36 9.73
N THR A 320 -12.03 5.13 10.66
CA THR A 320 -10.59 5.41 10.78
C THR A 320 -10.18 5.07 12.21
N LEU A 321 -9.09 4.32 12.36
CA LEU A 321 -8.57 3.92 13.66
C LEU A 321 -7.69 5.03 14.25
N ASP A 322 -7.88 5.32 15.54
CA ASP A 322 -7.02 6.24 16.27
C ASP A 322 -5.63 5.62 16.47
N GLN A 323 -4.59 6.43 16.31
CA GLN A 323 -3.20 5.98 16.39
C GLN A 323 -2.60 6.28 17.77
N ALA A 324 -1.83 5.34 18.31
CA ALA A 324 -0.92 5.54 19.43
C ALA A 324 0.49 5.87 18.91
N THR A 325 1.25 6.66 19.67
CA THR A 325 2.67 6.90 19.34
C THR A 325 3.49 5.63 19.48
N VAL A 326 4.42 5.47 18.54
CA VAL A 326 5.44 4.43 18.55
C VAL A 326 6.82 5.07 18.65
N ILE A 327 7.57 4.73 19.69
CA ILE A 327 8.94 5.21 19.90
C ILE A 327 9.92 4.17 19.36
N THR A 328 10.61 4.47 18.27
CA THR A 328 11.73 3.65 17.80
C THR A 328 12.99 4.03 18.57
N THR A 329 13.57 3.11 19.31
CA THR A 329 14.77 3.36 20.14
C THR A 329 15.57 2.07 20.36
N THR A 330 16.64 2.14 21.16
CA THR A 330 17.38 0.98 21.64
C THR A 330 16.70 0.37 22.86
N TRP A 331 16.85 -0.95 23.06
CA TRP A 331 16.34 -1.63 24.25
C TRP A 331 16.88 -1.03 25.54
N GLY A 332 18.16 -0.66 25.57
CA GLY A 332 18.81 -0.09 26.74
C GLY A 332 18.22 1.27 27.12
N ASP A 333 18.01 2.16 26.14
CA ASP A 333 17.41 3.47 26.39
C ASP A 333 15.93 3.34 26.82
N TRP A 334 15.18 2.44 26.18
CA TRP A 334 13.79 2.15 26.55
C TRP A 334 13.68 1.62 27.98
N LYS A 335 14.47 0.61 28.31
CA LYS A 335 14.49 0.00 29.66
C LYS A 335 14.95 0.99 30.73
N ALA A 336 15.86 1.91 30.40
CA ALA A 336 16.29 2.94 31.34
C ALA A 336 15.17 3.96 31.64
N ALA A 337 14.37 4.33 30.63
CA ALA A 337 13.23 5.22 30.78
C ALA A 337 12.02 4.53 31.44
N HIS A 338 11.78 3.25 31.12
CA HIS A 338 10.64 2.46 31.58
C HIS A 338 11.11 1.17 32.27
N PRO A 339 11.64 1.22 33.51
CA PRO A 339 12.22 0.05 34.19
C PRO A 339 11.22 -1.06 34.49
N ASP A 340 9.93 -0.72 34.55
CA ASP A 340 8.80 -1.64 34.77
C ASP A 340 8.16 -2.11 33.45
N THR A 341 8.76 -1.79 32.29
CA THR A 341 8.26 -2.20 30.97
C THR A 341 8.21 -3.72 30.85
N THR A 342 7.23 -4.19 30.08
CA THR A 342 7.23 -5.55 29.54
C THR A 342 7.86 -5.59 28.15
N VAL A 343 8.20 -6.78 27.67
CA VAL A 343 8.70 -7.02 26.32
C VAL A 343 8.18 -8.36 25.80
N LEU A 344 7.94 -8.45 24.49
CA LEU A 344 7.56 -9.72 23.85
C LEU A 344 8.63 -10.80 24.08
N VAL A 345 8.20 -12.04 24.38
CA VAL A 345 9.12 -13.17 24.60
C VAL A 345 9.84 -13.60 23.31
N GLU A 346 11.09 -14.08 23.42
CA GLU A 346 11.95 -14.47 22.28
C GLU A 346 11.31 -15.50 21.35
N ASP A 347 10.51 -16.43 21.89
CA ASP A 347 9.85 -17.50 21.12
C ASP A 347 8.96 -16.96 19.98
N LEU A 348 8.49 -15.71 20.10
CA LEU A 348 7.73 -15.03 19.05
C LEU A 348 8.58 -14.71 17.81
N ALA A 349 9.91 -14.81 17.88
CA ALA A 349 10.79 -14.74 16.72
C ALA A 349 10.80 -16.06 15.91
N LEU A 350 10.13 -17.12 16.38
CA LEU A 350 10.00 -18.42 15.70
C LEU A 350 11.35 -19.05 15.31
N GLY A 351 12.37 -18.86 16.16
CA GLY A 351 13.74 -19.32 15.93
C GLY A 351 14.47 -18.61 14.78
N ARG A 352 13.97 -17.45 14.35
CA ARG A 352 14.54 -16.62 13.29
C ARG A 352 15.15 -15.37 13.91
N ASN A 353 16.22 -14.86 13.30
CA ASN A 353 16.83 -13.59 13.68
C ASN A 353 17.16 -12.84 12.39
N PHE A 354 16.13 -12.28 11.77
CA PHE A 354 16.29 -11.51 10.55
C PHE A 354 16.79 -10.10 10.86
N ASP A 355 17.44 -9.52 9.86
CA ASP A 355 17.74 -8.09 9.81
C ASP A 355 17.36 -7.57 8.43
N PHE A 356 16.08 -7.69 8.09
CA PHE A 356 15.57 -7.35 6.76
C PHE A 356 15.87 -5.90 6.41
N ARG A 357 15.69 -5.00 7.38
CA ARG A 357 15.96 -3.56 7.18
C ARG A 357 17.37 -3.30 6.66
N ASN A 358 18.39 -3.96 7.22
CA ASN A 358 19.79 -3.72 6.82
C ASN A 358 20.30 -4.74 5.77
N THR A 359 19.44 -5.62 5.26
CA THR A 359 19.81 -6.63 4.26
C THR A 359 18.89 -6.59 3.04
N ARG A 360 17.77 -7.32 3.07
CA ARG A 360 16.78 -7.41 1.99
C ARG A 360 16.32 -6.02 1.53
N ASP A 361 16.09 -5.12 2.48
CA ASP A 361 15.50 -3.81 2.26
C ASP A 361 16.55 -2.70 2.28
N ALA A 362 17.85 -3.00 2.22
CA ALA A 362 18.91 -1.98 2.41
C ALA A 362 19.10 -1.01 1.23
N ASN A 363 18.48 -1.28 0.08
CA ASN A 363 18.76 -0.58 -1.19
C ASN A 363 17.48 -0.02 -1.84
N GLY A 364 16.54 0.47 -1.02
CA GLY A 364 15.26 1.00 -1.51
C GLY A 364 14.15 -0.04 -1.62
N PRO A 365 12.98 0.37 -2.14
CA PRO A 365 11.82 -0.50 -2.32
C PRO A 365 12.13 -1.69 -3.22
N ILE A 366 11.74 -2.89 -2.80
CA ILE A 366 11.89 -4.13 -3.60
C ILE A 366 10.62 -4.50 -4.38
N PHE A 367 9.55 -3.72 -4.19
CA PHE A 367 8.32 -3.78 -4.97
C PHE A 367 8.09 -2.42 -5.64
N PRO A 368 7.34 -2.39 -6.76
CA PRO A 368 7.02 -1.16 -7.46
C PRO A 368 6.38 -0.11 -6.56
N VAL A 369 6.93 1.10 -6.63
CA VAL A 369 6.41 2.30 -5.96
C VAL A 369 6.03 3.39 -6.95
N GLY A 370 6.47 3.28 -8.21
CA GLY A 370 6.31 4.32 -9.22
C GLY A 370 7.24 5.49 -8.96
N ASP A 371 6.68 6.69 -9.03
CA ASP A 371 7.41 7.91 -8.74
C ASP A 371 7.59 8.13 -7.23
N VAL A 372 8.67 8.82 -6.87
CA VAL A 372 8.97 9.15 -5.47
C VAL A 372 9.25 10.64 -5.34
N ASP A 373 8.76 11.22 -4.24
CA ASP A 373 9.03 12.60 -3.90
C ASP A 373 10.54 12.87 -3.74
N PRO A 374 11.14 13.73 -4.58
CA PRO A 374 12.59 13.91 -4.63
C PRO A 374 13.15 14.79 -3.52
N ARG A 375 12.33 15.28 -2.57
CA ARG A 375 12.78 16.15 -1.48
C ARG A 375 13.75 15.46 -0.50
N LEU A 376 13.62 14.14 -0.36
CA LEU A 376 14.51 13.28 0.44
C LEU A 376 14.81 11.98 -0.31
N SER A 377 15.83 11.26 0.12
CA SER A 377 16.12 9.93 -0.41
C SER A 377 15.01 8.97 -0.01
N VAL A 378 14.72 7.98 -0.86
CA VAL A 378 13.60 7.03 -0.67
C VAL A 378 13.53 6.43 0.74
N GLN A 379 14.68 6.10 1.33
CA GLN A 379 14.80 5.45 2.65
C GLN A 379 15.30 6.36 3.77
N ASP A 380 15.28 7.68 3.57
CA ASP A 380 15.53 8.60 4.68
C ASP A 380 14.48 8.35 5.76
N ASP A 381 14.94 8.18 7.00
CA ASP A 381 14.09 8.01 8.16
C ASP A 381 13.42 9.34 8.49
N ILE A 382 12.09 9.34 8.55
CA ILE A 382 11.31 10.49 9.00
C ILE A 382 10.51 10.15 10.24
N ILE A 383 10.14 11.17 11.01
CA ILE A 383 9.05 11.13 11.98
C ILE A 383 7.82 11.75 11.31
N GLY A 384 6.78 10.96 11.12
CA GLY A 384 5.52 11.37 10.50
C GLY A 384 4.46 11.64 11.56
N VAL A 385 3.71 12.72 11.38
CA VAL A 385 2.60 13.11 12.27
C VAL A 385 1.55 13.93 11.51
N ILE A 386 0.30 13.81 11.94
CA ILE A 386 -0.82 14.62 11.45
C ILE A 386 -1.05 15.75 12.47
N THR A 387 -0.94 17.00 12.03
CA THR A 387 -1.27 18.18 12.85
C THR A 387 -2.74 18.15 13.29
N GLY A 388 -3.12 18.92 14.31
CA GLY A 388 -4.52 19.05 14.73
C GLY A 388 -5.44 19.66 13.66
N SER A 389 -4.86 20.26 12.61
CA SER A 389 -5.58 20.74 11.42
C SER A 389 -5.85 19.65 10.37
N GLY A 390 -5.31 18.44 10.55
CA GLY A 390 -5.36 17.34 9.58
C GLY A 390 -4.25 17.37 8.53
N ARG A 391 -3.33 18.34 8.60
CA ARG A 391 -2.19 18.42 7.67
C ARG A 391 -1.10 17.41 8.06
N PRO A 392 -0.63 16.54 7.14
CA PRO A 392 0.54 15.71 7.38
C PRO A 392 1.84 16.52 7.37
N VAL A 393 2.75 16.18 8.26
CA VAL A 393 4.11 16.71 8.32
C VAL A 393 5.12 15.59 8.58
N ALA A 394 6.26 15.68 7.91
CA ALA A 394 7.41 14.81 8.12
C ALA A 394 8.60 15.63 8.63
N PHE A 395 9.35 15.04 9.56
CA PHE A 395 10.61 15.58 10.06
C PHE A 395 11.71 14.58 9.74
N GLU A 396 12.77 14.99 9.04
CA GLU A 396 13.95 14.12 8.86
C GLU A 396 14.51 13.76 10.25
N ARG A 397 14.48 12.46 10.58
CA ARG A 397 14.74 11.98 11.94
C ARG A 397 16.14 12.35 12.42
N GLY A 398 17.15 12.19 11.56
CA GLY A 398 18.54 12.50 11.90
C GLY A 398 18.73 13.97 12.26
N ALA A 399 18.17 14.86 11.44
CA ALA A 399 18.23 16.30 11.66
C ALA A 399 17.43 16.73 12.91
N ALA A 400 16.22 16.20 13.09
CA ALA A 400 15.39 16.45 14.28
C ALA A 400 16.09 15.98 15.57
N GLN A 401 16.68 14.78 15.55
CA GLN A 401 17.43 14.23 16.68
C GLN A 401 18.59 15.15 17.10
N LEU A 402 19.40 15.60 16.13
CA LEU A 402 20.54 16.48 16.39
C LEU A 402 20.09 17.84 16.96
N ALA A 403 19.02 18.41 16.40
CA ALA A 403 18.44 19.66 16.88
C ALA A 403 17.97 19.52 18.34
N LEU A 404 17.18 18.49 18.67
CA LEU A 404 16.69 18.24 20.02
C LEU A 404 17.84 18.00 21.02
N GLN A 405 18.85 17.23 20.64
CA GLN A 405 20.04 16.99 21.50
C GLN A 405 20.85 18.25 21.75
N SER A 406 20.82 19.23 20.83
CA SER A 406 21.44 20.54 21.02
C SER A 406 20.61 21.50 21.89
N GLY A 407 19.40 21.09 22.29
CA GLY A 407 18.45 21.92 23.04
C GLY A 407 17.67 22.90 22.17
N ALA A 408 17.62 22.69 20.85
CA ALA A 408 16.79 23.47 19.95
C ALA A 408 15.35 22.97 19.96
N ASP A 409 14.40 23.89 19.77
CA ASP A 409 13.00 23.55 19.58
C ASP A 409 12.77 23.03 18.16
N VAL A 410 12.08 21.89 18.04
CA VAL A 410 11.67 21.32 16.75
C VAL A 410 10.16 21.36 16.70
N THR A 411 9.60 22.30 15.95
CA THR A 411 8.16 22.57 15.91
C THR A 411 7.67 22.78 14.48
N PHE A 412 6.40 22.48 14.25
CA PHE A 412 5.68 22.80 13.01
C PHE A 412 4.19 22.95 13.32
N ASP A 413 3.58 24.10 13.01
CA ASP A 413 2.20 24.40 13.40
C ASP A 413 1.93 24.17 14.91
N ASP A 414 1.08 23.20 15.26
CA ASP A 414 0.75 22.80 16.63
C ASP A 414 1.57 21.60 17.14
N VAL A 415 2.47 21.06 16.31
CA VAL A 415 3.34 19.92 16.62
C VAL A 415 4.65 20.40 17.24
N GLN A 416 5.04 19.77 18.35
CA GLN A 416 6.37 19.85 18.93
C GLN A 416 6.98 18.44 19.03
N LEU A 417 8.18 18.27 18.50
CA LEU A 417 8.94 17.04 18.74
C LEU A 417 9.72 17.12 20.06
N THR A 418 9.79 16.01 20.78
CA THR A 418 10.56 15.88 22.02
C THR A 418 11.32 14.55 22.05
N LEU A 419 12.45 14.52 22.73
CA LEU A 419 13.15 13.26 23.01
C LEU A 419 12.36 12.45 24.02
N ASP A 420 12.21 11.16 23.75
CA ASP A 420 11.58 10.22 24.66
C ASP A 420 12.25 8.85 24.57
N ALA A 421 12.69 8.34 25.71
CA ALA A 421 13.38 7.06 25.83
C ALA A 421 14.50 6.82 24.79
N GLY A 422 15.25 7.88 24.40
CA GLY A 422 16.29 7.82 23.37
C GLY A 422 15.80 7.99 21.92
N GLY A 423 14.50 7.87 21.68
CA GLY A 423 13.82 8.16 20.42
C GLY A 423 13.17 9.56 20.40
N ILE A 424 12.20 9.73 19.50
CA ILE A 424 11.49 10.99 19.28
C ILE A 424 9.98 10.72 19.32
N ARG A 425 9.23 11.63 19.95
CA ARG A 425 7.76 11.68 19.90
C ARG A 425 7.27 13.05 19.48
N ALA A 426 6.05 13.11 18.93
CA ALA A 426 5.33 14.35 18.68
C ALA A 426 4.25 14.59 19.74
N VAL A 427 4.19 15.81 20.24
CA VAL A 427 3.16 16.28 21.18
C VAL A 427 2.54 17.60 20.70
N ASP A 428 1.34 17.90 21.17
CA ASP A 428 0.74 19.22 21.00
C ASP A 428 1.29 20.25 22.00
N ALA A 429 0.83 21.49 21.90
CA ALA A 429 1.21 22.57 22.81
C ALA A 429 0.85 22.32 24.30
N GLY A 430 -0.07 21.40 24.56
CA GLY A 430 -0.47 20.94 25.90
C GLY A 430 0.32 19.73 26.40
N GLY A 431 1.21 19.16 25.58
CA GLY A 431 1.95 17.94 25.87
C GLY A 431 1.16 16.64 25.63
N ALA A 432 -0.02 16.73 25.02
CA ALA A 432 -0.78 15.55 24.62
C ALA A 432 -0.14 14.89 23.39
N ASP A 433 -0.19 13.57 23.35
CA ASP A 433 0.39 12.76 22.29
C ASP A 433 -0.37 12.94 20.97
N LEU A 434 0.36 13.01 19.84
CA LEU A 434 -0.21 13.20 18.50
C LEU A 434 -0.14 11.95 17.60
N GLY A 435 0.23 10.79 18.13
CA GLY A 435 0.28 9.54 17.37
C GLY A 435 1.41 9.48 16.34
N SER A 436 2.61 9.98 16.68
CA SER A 436 3.76 9.94 15.77
C SER A 436 4.36 8.55 15.61
N HIS A 437 4.95 8.30 14.45
CA HIS A 437 5.75 7.11 14.20
C HIS A 437 6.87 7.39 13.21
N GLN A 438 7.82 6.47 13.14
CA GLN A 438 8.93 6.53 12.18
C GLN A 438 8.58 5.76 10.92
N ALA A 439 9.02 6.25 9.75
CA ALA A 439 8.85 5.57 8.47
C ALA A 439 9.98 5.95 7.50
N PHE A 440 10.14 5.18 6.42
CA PHE A 440 10.89 5.63 5.25
C PHE A 440 10.12 6.71 4.49
N TRP A 441 10.86 7.69 3.96
CA TRP A 441 10.29 8.82 3.23
C TRP A 441 9.38 8.43 2.07
N PHE A 442 9.80 7.47 1.23
CA PHE A 442 8.99 7.04 0.08
C PHE A 442 7.61 6.57 0.54
N ALA A 443 7.55 5.82 1.64
CA ALA A 443 6.31 5.27 2.14
C ALA A 443 5.42 6.40 2.65
N TRP A 444 5.92 7.25 3.55
CA TRP A 444 5.13 8.36 4.09
C TRP A 444 4.61 9.31 3.01
N SER A 445 5.49 9.81 2.13
CA SER A 445 5.14 10.80 1.10
C SER A 445 4.11 10.27 0.10
N GLN A 446 4.06 8.96 -0.15
CA GLN A 446 3.09 8.37 -1.08
C GLN A 446 1.67 8.26 -0.53
N PHE A 447 1.50 8.14 0.79
CA PHE A 447 0.18 8.18 1.45
C PHE A 447 -0.19 9.59 1.91
N HIS A 448 0.80 10.48 2.00
CA HIS A 448 0.64 11.89 2.35
C HIS A 448 1.32 12.80 1.30
N PRO A 449 0.81 12.87 0.06
CA PRO A 449 1.45 13.63 -1.03
C PRO A 449 1.58 15.12 -0.73
N ASP A 450 0.65 15.68 0.05
CA ASP A 450 0.67 17.08 0.47
C ASP A 450 1.48 17.33 1.76
N THR A 451 2.28 16.34 2.20
CA THR A 451 3.06 16.44 3.43
C THR A 451 3.97 17.66 3.42
N ALA A 452 3.88 18.44 4.49
CA ALA A 452 4.93 19.40 4.81
C ALA A 452 6.21 18.62 5.16
N LEU A 453 7.36 19.18 4.79
CA LEU A 453 8.65 18.67 5.22
C LEU A 453 9.29 19.74 6.10
N TRP A 454 9.54 19.40 7.36
CA TRP A 454 10.24 20.29 8.28
C TRP A 454 11.72 20.39 7.89
N THR A 455 12.28 21.59 7.97
CA THR A 455 13.69 21.86 7.72
C THR A 455 14.32 22.53 8.94
N PRO A 456 15.54 22.15 9.37
CA PRO A 456 16.21 22.75 10.53
C PRO A 456 16.49 24.25 10.43
N GLU A 457 16.46 24.81 9.22
CA GLU A 457 16.76 26.22 8.95
C GLU A 457 15.51 27.10 8.74
N GLY A 458 14.31 26.57 9.01
CA GLY A 458 13.01 27.23 8.80
C GLY A 458 12.33 27.63 10.10
#